data_AF-A0A535LBZ0-F1
#
_entry.id   AF-A0A535LBZ0-F1
#
_cell.length_a   1.000
_cell.length_b   1.000
_cell.length_c   1.000
_cell.angle_alpha   90.00
_cell.angle_beta   90.00
_cell.angle_gamma   90.00
#
_symmetry.space_group_name_H-M   'P 1'
#
loop_
_entity.id
_entity.type
_entity.pdbx_description
1 polymer ?
#
loop_
_entity_poly.entity_id
_entity_poly.type
_entity_poly.pdbx_seq_one_letter_code
_entity_poly.pdbx_strand_id
1 'polypeptide(L)'
;KGLMAEIYDEVQTGNEIRSVVMAAGRVRDYPMTNVEGSPMWTTGAGVRKQRGRAKAEIDGFTAGTFCGAMMAQVDILVEHGHPYSEIANESIIEAVDSLLPYMHARGVAYMVDNCSTTARLGTRKWGPRFQALLEQVAFPSLAARESTPDEAPANFLTHPVHEVLHKLSEMRPAVDISVT
;
A
#
# COMPACT_ATOMS: atom_id res chain seq x y z
N LYS A 1 -5.08 -0.79 -11.60
CA LYS A 1 -6.36 -1.53 -11.55
C LYS A 1 -6.19 -3.02 -11.88
N GLY A 2 -5.68 -3.42 -13.05
CA GLY A 2 -5.60 -4.85 -13.44
C GLY A 2 -5.06 -5.83 -12.40
N LEU A 3 -3.88 -5.56 -11.82
CA LEU A 3 -3.32 -6.42 -10.76
C LEU A 3 -4.18 -6.44 -9.48
N MET A 4 -4.86 -5.35 -9.15
CA MET A 4 -5.75 -5.31 -7.99
C MET A 4 -7.03 -6.12 -8.22
N ALA A 5 -7.56 -6.09 -9.45
CA ALA A 5 -8.66 -6.97 -9.86
C ALA A 5 -8.25 -8.44 -9.75
N GLU A 6 -7.05 -8.81 -10.25
CA GLU A 6 -6.50 -10.18 -10.12
C GLU A 6 -6.45 -10.63 -8.65
N ILE A 7 -5.93 -9.76 -7.76
CA ILE A 7 -5.87 -10.06 -6.32
C ILE A 7 -7.27 -10.26 -5.74
N TYR A 8 -8.20 -9.37 -6.09
CA TYR A 8 -9.58 -9.44 -5.61
C TYR A 8 -10.26 -10.75 -6.04
N ASP A 9 -10.16 -11.12 -7.31
CA ASP A 9 -10.71 -12.36 -7.86
C ASP A 9 -10.12 -13.60 -7.16
N GLU A 10 -8.81 -13.62 -6.93
CA GLU A 10 -8.11 -14.70 -6.22
C GLU A 10 -8.59 -14.85 -4.77
N VAL A 11 -8.91 -13.74 -4.10
CA VAL A 11 -9.48 -13.75 -2.74
C VAL A 11 -10.94 -14.21 -2.77
N GLN A 12 -11.77 -13.60 -3.61
CA GLN A 12 -13.20 -13.88 -3.68
C GLN A 12 -13.50 -15.33 -4.07
N THR A 13 -12.69 -15.92 -4.96
CA THR A 13 -12.81 -17.34 -5.36
C THR A 13 -12.24 -18.33 -4.34
N GLY A 14 -11.57 -17.83 -3.29
CA GLY A 14 -10.96 -18.64 -2.24
C GLY A 14 -9.62 -19.27 -2.61
N ASN A 15 -9.04 -18.95 -3.77
CA ASN A 15 -7.71 -19.40 -4.17
C ASN A 15 -6.64 -18.87 -3.23
N GLU A 16 -6.73 -17.59 -2.86
CA GLU A 16 -5.78 -16.96 -1.94
C GLU A 16 -5.88 -17.57 -0.54
N ILE A 17 -7.11 -17.81 -0.05
CA ILE A 17 -7.36 -18.44 1.24
C ILE A 17 -6.71 -19.83 1.29
N ARG A 18 -6.91 -20.64 0.24
CA ARG A 18 -6.31 -21.98 0.15
C ARG A 18 -4.80 -21.93 0.10
N SER A 19 -4.25 -20.96 -0.65
CA SER A 19 -2.80 -20.72 -0.72
C SER A 19 -2.20 -20.41 0.64
N VAL A 20 -2.87 -19.57 1.44
CA VAL A 20 -2.47 -19.22 2.81
C VAL A 20 -2.51 -20.44 3.73
N VAL A 21 -3.59 -21.24 3.69
CA VAL A 21 -3.70 -22.48 4.50
C VAL A 21 -2.54 -23.43 4.18
N MET A 22 -2.24 -23.64 2.89
CA MET A 22 -1.12 -24.48 2.48
C MET A 22 0.25 -23.91 2.90
N ALA A 23 0.43 -22.59 2.82
CA ALA A 23 1.65 -21.93 3.26
C ALA A 23 1.84 -22.03 4.78
N ALA A 24 0.78 -21.90 5.57
CA ALA A 24 0.80 -22.10 7.01
C ALA A 24 1.25 -23.52 7.38
N GLY A 25 0.84 -24.54 6.61
CA GLY A 25 1.32 -25.91 6.79
C GLY A 25 2.83 -26.10 6.52
N ARG A 26 3.43 -25.25 5.68
CA ARG A 26 4.86 -25.31 5.34
C ARG A 26 5.75 -24.42 6.20
N VAL A 27 5.19 -23.46 6.95
CA VAL A 27 5.98 -22.41 7.64
C VAL A 27 6.96 -22.97 8.68
N ARG A 28 6.67 -24.16 9.24
CA ARG A 28 7.58 -24.87 10.15
C ARG A 28 8.89 -25.25 9.46
N ASP A 29 8.79 -25.79 8.25
CA ASP A 29 9.93 -26.33 7.50
C ASP A 29 10.57 -25.24 6.61
N TYR A 30 9.77 -24.26 6.18
CA TYR A 30 10.15 -23.14 5.34
C TYR A 30 9.68 -21.82 5.97
N PRO A 31 10.40 -21.30 6.98
CA PRO A 31 10.02 -20.06 7.64
C PRO A 31 10.10 -18.87 6.67
N MET A 32 9.24 -17.88 6.89
CA MET A 32 9.25 -16.65 6.09
C MET A 32 10.59 -15.92 6.24
N THR A 33 11.20 -15.55 5.11
CA THR A 33 12.42 -14.76 5.08
C THR A 33 12.16 -13.29 5.39
N ASN A 34 13.20 -12.59 5.87
CA ASN A 34 13.16 -11.14 6.07
C ASN A 34 13.07 -10.42 4.72
N VAL A 35 12.26 -9.36 4.65
CA VAL A 35 12.07 -8.53 3.45
C VAL A 35 13.08 -7.37 3.34
N GLU A 36 13.91 -7.13 4.36
CA GLU A 36 14.84 -6.00 4.43
C GLU A 36 16.26 -6.26 3.88
N GLY A 37 16.46 -7.31 3.07
CA GLY A 37 17.79 -7.71 2.59
C GLY A 37 18.40 -6.86 1.46
N SER A 38 17.65 -5.94 0.85
CA SER A 38 18.11 -5.17 -0.31
C SER A 38 18.88 -3.89 0.06
N PRO A 39 19.66 -3.31 -0.90
CA PRO A 39 20.36 -2.03 -0.68
C PRO A 39 19.45 -0.88 -0.25
N MET A 40 18.21 -0.84 -0.74
CA MET A 40 17.23 0.20 -0.39
C MET A 40 16.95 0.24 1.11
N TRP A 41 16.80 -0.92 1.76
CA TRP A 41 16.48 -1.00 3.18
C TRP A 41 17.69 -0.68 4.06
N THR A 42 18.89 -1.09 3.62
CA THR A 42 20.15 -0.70 4.26
C THR A 42 20.33 0.83 4.23
N THR A 43 20.10 1.46 3.08
CA THR A 43 20.12 2.92 2.94
C THR A 43 19.08 3.58 3.83
N GLY A 44 17.85 3.06 3.86
CA GLY A 44 16.78 3.56 4.72
C GLY A 44 17.14 3.56 6.21
N ALA A 45 17.83 2.53 6.70
CA ALA A 45 18.33 2.50 8.07
C ALA A 45 19.37 3.61 8.35
N GLY A 46 20.24 3.91 7.38
CA GLY A 46 21.18 5.04 7.44
C GLY A 46 20.47 6.40 7.48
N VAL A 47 19.43 6.58 6.65
CA VAL A 47 18.59 7.79 6.62
C VAL A 47 17.89 8.01 7.95
N ARG A 48 17.29 6.96 8.53
CA ARG A 48 16.59 7.05 9.83
C ARG A 48 17.50 7.49 10.98
N LYS A 49 18.78 7.08 10.99
CA LYS A 49 19.76 7.55 11.99
C LYS A 49 20.05 9.05 11.91
N GLN A 50 19.78 9.66 10.77
CA GLN A 50 19.99 11.09 10.50
C GLN A 50 18.68 11.88 10.47
N ARG A 51 17.55 11.26 10.84
CA ARG A 51 16.22 11.88 10.84
C ARG A 51 16.22 13.15 11.71
N GLY A 52 15.54 14.19 11.23
CA GLY A 52 15.51 15.52 11.86
C GLY A 52 16.66 16.45 11.47
N ARG A 53 17.65 15.98 10.69
CA ARG A 53 18.72 16.84 10.15
C ARG A 53 18.37 17.54 8.84
N ALA A 54 17.33 17.07 8.15
CA ALA A 54 16.81 17.66 6.92
C ALA A 54 15.28 17.68 6.97
N LYS A 55 14.68 18.64 6.26
CA LYS A 55 13.23 18.74 6.11
C LYS A 55 12.73 17.58 5.24
N ALA A 56 11.64 16.94 5.64
CA ALA A 56 10.95 15.98 4.78
C ALA A 56 10.32 16.73 3.59
N GLU A 57 10.58 16.28 2.38
CA GLU A 57 10.00 16.82 1.15
C GLU A 57 8.96 15.85 0.59
N ILE A 58 7.94 16.40 -0.05
CA ILE A 58 6.93 15.62 -0.77
C ILE A 58 7.35 15.58 -2.23
N ASP A 59 7.79 14.41 -2.69
CA ASP A 59 8.05 14.16 -4.10
C ASP A 59 6.74 13.92 -4.86
N GLY A 60 6.46 14.77 -5.85
CA GLY A 60 5.20 14.74 -6.60
C GLY A 60 4.98 13.44 -7.36
N PHE A 61 6.05 12.83 -7.88
CA PHE A 61 5.98 11.56 -8.61
C PHE A 61 5.60 10.39 -7.69
N THR A 62 6.24 10.32 -6.51
CA THR A 62 5.94 9.33 -5.47
C THR A 62 4.52 9.51 -4.95
N ALA A 63 4.11 10.76 -4.66
CA ALA A 63 2.76 11.07 -4.20
C ALA A 63 1.69 10.65 -5.24
N GLY A 64 1.91 10.95 -6.51
CA GLY A 64 1.02 10.56 -7.60
C GLY A 64 0.93 9.05 -7.78
N THR A 65 2.06 8.34 -7.71
CA THR A 65 2.10 6.87 -7.80
C THR A 65 1.35 6.22 -6.64
N PHE A 66 1.57 6.70 -5.41
CA PHE A 66 0.94 6.19 -4.21
C PHE A 66 -0.57 6.44 -4.19
N CYS A 67 -1.00 7.68 -4.48
CA CYS A 67 -2.43 8.01 -4.57
C CYS A 67 -3.11 7.27 -5.73
N GLY A 68 -2.44 7.10 -6.87
CA GLY A 68 -2.95 6.32 -7.99
C GLY A 68 -3.19 4.85 -7.63
N ALA A 69 -2.31 4.24 -6.81
CA ALA A 69 -2.53 2.90 -6.28
C ALA A 69 -3.71 2.87 -5.30
N MET A 70 -3.79 3.80 -4.34
CA MET A 70 -4.93 3.89 -3.41
C MET A 70 -6.27 3.98 -4.16
N MET A 71 -6.36 4.88 -5.14
CA MET A 71 -7.59 5.07 -5.91
C MET A 71 -7.92 3.86 -6.79
N ALA A 72 -6.92 3.17 -7.31
CA ALA A 72 -7.16 1.92 -8.02
C ALA A 72 -7.77 0.83 -7.11
N GLN A 73 -7.41 0.77 -5.82
CA GLN A 73 -8.02 -0.14 -4.87
C GLN A 73 -9.44 0.29 -4.50
N VAL A 74 -9.63 1.59 -4.24
CA VAL A 74 -10.95 2.18 -3.99
C VAL A 74 -11.93 1.83 -5.11
N ASP A 75 -11.54 2.08 -6.36
CA ASP A 75 -12.37 1.78 -7.52
C ASP A 75 -12.76 0.30 -7.60
N ILE A 76 -11.80 -0.62 -7.39
CA ILE A 76 -12.07 -2.06 -7.45
C ILE A 76 -13.10 -2.45 -6.39
N LEU A 77 -12.98 -1.95 -5.16
CA LEU A 77 -13.94 -2.27 -4.11
C LEU A 77 -15.31 -1.63 -4.35
N VAL A 78 -15.37 -0.41 -4.91
CA VAL A 78 -16.62 0.23 -5.35
C VAL A 78 -17.30 -0.61 -6.43
N GLU A 79 -16.55 -1.06 -7.44
CA GLU A 79 -17.06 -1.89 -8.54
C GLU A 79 -17.64 -3.22 -8.06
N HIS A 80 -17.14 -3.74 -6.93
CA HIS A 80 -17.65 -4.97 -6.30
C HIS A 80 -18.71 -4.73 -5.21
N GLY A 81 -19.17 -3.48 -5.04
CA GLY A 81 -20.31 -3.15 -4.19
C GLY A 81 -19.99 -3.10 -2.68
N HIS A 82 -18.73 -2.93 -2.29
CA HIS A 82 -18.38 -2.73 -0.89
C HIS A 82 -18.92 -1.39 -0.34
N PRO A 83 -19.32 -1.32 0.94
CA PRO A 83 -19.73 -0.07 1.56
C PRO A 83 -18.56 0.91 1.69
N TYR A 84 -18.82 2.19 1.47
CA TYR A 84 -17.80 3.25 1.51
C TYR A 84 -17.03 3.35 2.83
N SER A 85 -17.66 3.00 3.96
CA SER A 85 -16.97 2.95 5.25
C SER A 85 -15.89 1.88 5.28
N GLU A 86 -16.13 0.71 4.69
CA GLU A 86 -15.13 -0.36 4.57
C GLU A 86 -14.03 0.06 3.60
N ILE A 87 -14.41 0.57 2.43
CA ILE A 87 -13.47 1.01 1.38
C ILE A 87 -12.49 2.06 1.92
N ALA A 88 -13.00 3.10 2.59
CA ALA A 88 -12.17 4.16 3.13
C ALA A 88 -11.28 3.67 4.28
N ASN A 89 -11.79 2.80 5.17
CA ASN A 89 -10.98 2.24 6.24
C ASN A 89 -9.82 1.38 5.70
N GLU A 90 -10.13 0.42 4.83
CA GLU A 90 -9.16 -0.55 4.29
C GLU A 90 -8.15 0.08 3.32
N SER A 91 -8.58 1.05 2.50
CA SER A 91 -7.75 1.56 1.39
C SER A 91 -7.04 2.87 1.71
N ILE A 92 -7.43 3.56 2.78
CA ILE A 92 -6.92 4.90 3.11
C ILE A 92 -6.56 5.01 4.59
N ILE A 93 -7.54 4.86 5.50
CA ILE A 93 -7.37 5.18 6.92
C ILE A 93 -6.37 4.24 7.58
N GLU A 94 -6.50 2.93 7.38
CA GLU A 94 -5.57 1.96 7.96
C GLU A 94 -4.13 2.17 7.46
N ALA A 95 -3.97 2.50 6.17
CA ALA A 95 -2.66 2.82 5.64
C ALA A 95 -2.04 4.02 6.37
N VAL A 96 -2.75 5.15 6.47
CA VAL A 96 -2.16 6.42 6.94
C VAL A 96 -2.13 6.55 8.48
N ASP A 97 -3.11 6.01 9.18
CA ASP A 97 -3.24 6.16 10.64
C ASP A 97 -2.63 4.98 11.41
N SER A 98 -2.45 3.82 10.77
CA SER A 98 -1.95 2.60 11.43
C SER A 98 -0.63 2.10 10.83
N LEU A 99 -0.59 1.77 9.53
CA LEU A 99 0.52 1.00 8.94
C LEU A 99 1.75 1.85 8.59
N LEU A 100 1.57 2.95 7.86
CA LEU A 100 2.66 3.83 7.44
C LEU A 100 3.48 4.40 8.63
N PRO A 101 2.89 4.74 9.80
CA PRO A 101 3.65 5.10 10.99
C PRO A 101 4.70 4.05 11.40
N TYR A 102 4.38 2.76 11.35
CA TYR A 102 5.34 1.69 11.64
C TYR A 102 6.47 1.65 10.60
N MET A 103 6.13 1.78 9.31
CA MET A 103 7.13 1.81 8.25
C MET A 103 8.07 3.01 8.39
N HIS A 104 7.53 4.18 8.70
CA HIS A 104 8.32 5.38 8.94
C HIS A 104 9.24 5.25 10.16
N ALA A 105 8.76 4.59 11.23
CA ALA A 105 9.54 4.38 12.44
C ALA A 105 10.79 3.53 12.18
N ARG A 106 10.64 2.36 11.54
CA ARG A 106 11.74 1.36 11.50
C ARG A 106 11.94 0.62 10.18
N GLY A 107 11.15 0.91 9.15
CA GLY A 107 11.25 0.25 7.83
C GLY A 107 10.12 -0.73 7.54
N VAL A 108 10.10 -1.27 6.33
CA VAL A 108 8.98 -2.08 5.84
C VAL A 108 8.82 -3.39 6.61
N ALA A 109 9.91 -4.02 7.07
CA ALA A 109 9.77 -5.25 7.84
C ALA A 109 9.07 -4.99 9.15
N TYR A 110 9.32 -3.82 9.78
CA TYR A 110 8.62 -3.46 11.00
C TYR A 110 7.12 -3.27 10.79
N MET A 111 6.69 -2.69 9.67
CA MET A 111 5.26 -2.63 9.34
C MET A 111 4.69 -4.04 9.05
N VAL A 112 5.31 -4.77 8.12
CA VAL A 112 4.79 -6.03 7.59
C VAL A 112 4.81 -7.14 8.65
N ASP A 113 5.91 -7.31 9.38
CA ASP A 113 6.05 -8.42 10.33
C ASP A 113 5.30 -8.20 11.65
N ASN A 114 4.75 -6.99 11.90
CA ASN A 114 3.78 -6.75 12.96
C ASN A 114 2.32 -7.01 12.52
N CYS A 115 2.09 -7.38 11.26
CA CYS A 115 0.79 -7.82 10.78
C CYS A 115 0.61 -9.34 10.94
N SER A 116 -0.60 -9.84 10.68
CA SER A 116 -0.93 -11.26 10.75
C SER A 116 -0.11 -12.12 9.78
N THR A 117 -0.04 -13.44 10.02
CA THR A 117 0.59 -14.39 9.10
C THR A 117 0.01 -14.31 7.68
N THR A 118 -1.31 -14.14 7.55
CA THR A 118 -1.99 -13.96 6.27
C THR A 118 -1.48 -12.72 5.53
N ALA A 119 -1.42 -11.57 6.21
CA ALA A 119 -0.92 -10.33 5.62
C ALA A 119 0.55 -10.45 5.22
N ARG A 120 1.40 -11.04 6.09
CA ARG A 120 2.83 -11.26 5.83
C ARG A 120 3.09 -12.14 4.60
N LEU A 121 2.28 -13.19 4.41
CA LEU A 121 2.32 -14.05 3.22
C LEU A 121 1.82 -13.29 1.99
N GLY A 122 0.71 -12.57 2.11
CA GLY A 122 0.14 -11.75 1.03
C GLY A 122 1.13 -10.71 0.51
N THR A 123 1.76 -9.94 1.39
CA THR A 123 2.79 -8.95 1.00
C THR A 123 3.94 -9.60 0.26
N ARG A 124 4.41 -10.77 0.70
CA ARG A 124 5.52 -11.49 0.05
C ARG A 124 5.13 -12.10 -1.30
N LYS A 125 3.86 -12.47 -1.49
CA LYS A 125 3.33 -12.96 -2.77
C LYS A 125 3.08 -11.82 -3.77
N TRP A 126 2.42 -10.75 -3.34
CA TRP A 126 1.89 -9.72 -4.23
C TRP A 126 2.76 -8.48 -4.36
N GLY A 127 3.55 -8.11 -3.34
CA GLY A 127 4.46 -6.97 -3.37
C GLY A 127 5.42 -6.98 -4.59
N PRO A 128 6.11 -8.09 -4.88
CA PRO A 128 6.96 -8.19 -6.07
C PRO A 128 6.20 -8.02 -7.40
N ARG A 129 4.91 -8.37 -7.45
CA ARG A 129 4.07 -8.19 -8.65
C ARG A 129 3.79 -6.70 -8.91
N PHE A 130 3.58 -5.91 -7.86
CA PHE A 130 3.44 -4.45 -7.99
C PHE A 130 4.76 -3.81 -8.43
N GLN A 131 5.90 -4.23 -7.88
CA GLN A 131 7.21 -3.75 -8.32
C GLN A 131 7.42 -4.03 -9.82
N ALA A 132 7.19 -5.27 -10.26
CA ALA A 132 7.31 -5.63 -11.67
C ALA A 132 6.35 -4.83 -12.56
N LEU A 133 5.10 -4.63 -12.13
CA LEU A 133 4.14 -3.79 -12.85
C LEU A 133 4.64 -2.35 -13.02
N LEU A 134 5.20 -1.75 -11.97
CA LEU A 134 5.72 -0.39 -12.03
C LEU A 134 6.94 -0.29 -12.94
N GLU A 135 7.93 -1.16 -12.73
CA GLU A 135 9.21 -1.12 -13.43
C GLU A 135 9.10 -1.50 -14.91
N GLN A 136 8.23 -2.45 -15.26
CA GLN A 136 8.14 -3.00 -16.61
C GLN A 136 7.05 -2.34 -17.44
N VAL A 137 6.02 -1.75 -16.81
CA VAL A 137 4.86 -1.20 -17.52
C VAL A 137 4.68 0.28 -17.21
N ALA A 138 4.46 0.65 -15.96
CA ALA A 138 4.05 2.03 -15.63
C ALA A 138 5.16 3.06 -15.91
N PHE A 139 6.38 2.82 -15.44
CA PHE A 139 7.49 3.76 -15.62
C PHE A 139 7.96 3.86 -17.08
N PRO A 140 8.11 2.76 -17.84
CA PRO A 140 8.42 2.86 -19.26
C PRO A 140 7.32 3.57 -20.06
N SER A 141 6.05 3.30 -19.74
CA SER A 141 4.93 3.98 -20.40
C SER A 141 4.94 5.47 -20.14
N LEU A 142 5.25 5.90 -18.91
CA LEU A 142 5.37 7.31 -18.57
C LEU A 142 6.55 7.97 -19.29
N ALA A 143 7.71 7.32 -19.31
CA ALA A 143 8.91 7.83 -19.98
C ALA A 143 8.71 8.01 -21.49
N ALA A 144 7.82 7.23 -22.10
CA ALA A 144 7.46 7.34 -23.51
C ALA A 144 6.43 8.46 -23.82
N ARG A 145 5.85 9.12 -22.80
CA ARG A 145 4.88 10.21 -23.02
C ARG A 145 5.60 11.51 -23.37
N GLU A 146 5.08 12.20 -24.38
CA GLU A 146 5.58 13.52 -24.78
C GLU A 146 5.29 14.62 -23.75
N SER A 147 4.20 14.48 -22.99
CA SER A 147 3.81 15.40 -21.93
C SER A 147 3.03 14.69 -20.83
N THR A 148 3.11 15.27 -19.62
CA THR A 148 2.25 14.92 -18.48
C THR A 148 1.29 16.09 -18.28
N PRO A 149 -0.04 15.85 -18.15
CA PRO A 149 -0.98 16.92 -17.84
C PRO A 149 -0.59 17.63 -16.55
N ASP A 150 -0.68 18.96 -16.53
CA ASP A 150 -0.41 19.77 -15.34
C ASP A 150 -1.49 19.60 -14.25
N GLU A 151 -2.69 19.22 -14.67
CA GLU A 151 -3.84 19.03 -13.78
C GLU A 151 -4.06 17.56 -13.43
N ALA A 152 -4.48 17.33 -12.19
CA ALA A 152 -4.90 16.00 -11.75
C ALA A 152 -6.16 15.55 -12.53
N PRO A 153 -6.33 14.23 -12.77
CA PRO A 153 -7.51 13.73 -13.48
C PRO A 153 -8.82 14.19 -12.82
N ALA A 154 -9.79 14.65 -13.61
CA ALA A 154 -11.06 15.16 -13.07
C ALA A 154 -11.81 14.12 -12.23
N ASN A 155 -11.75 12.84 -12.62
CA ASN A 155 -12.34 11.74 -11.87
C ASN A 155 -11.62 11.47 -10.54
N PHE A 156 -10.33 11.79 -10.43
CA PHE A 156 -9.65 11.80 -9.13
C PHE A 156 -10.22 12.91 -8.26
N LEU A 157 -10.27 14.15 -8.75
CA LEU A 157 -10.70 15.31 -7.95
C LEU A 157 -12.16 15.25 -7.50
N THR A 158 -13.03 14.63 -8.29
CA THR A 158 -14.47 14.55 -8.05
C THR A 158 -14.93 13.23 -7.44
N HIS A 159 -13.99 12.34 -7.08
CA HIS A 159 -14.35 11.02 -6.54
C HIS A 159 -15.09 11.14 -5.20
N PRO A 160 -16.24 10.47 -4.99
CA PRO A 160 -17.04 10.59 -3.77
C PRO A 160 -16.32 10.13 -2.50
N VAL A 161 -15.26 9.31 -2.63
CA VAL A 161 -14.45 8.86 -1.48
C VAL A 161 -13.85 10.01 -0.68
N HIS A 162 -13.61 11.17 -1.30
CA HIS A 162 -13.04 12.34 -0.60
C HIS A 162 -14.01 12.89 0.45
N GLU A 163 -15.30 12.99 0.12
CA GLU A 163 -16.33 13.42 1.06
C GLU A 163 -16.54 12.38 2.16
N VAL A 164 -16.55 11.09 1.79
CA VAL A 164 -16.60 9.98 2.76
C VAL A 164 -15.45 10.09 3.75
N LEU A 165 -14.23 10.29 3.26
CA LEU A 165 -13.04 10.42 4.11
C LEU A 165 -13.13 11.63 5.04
N HIS A 166 -13.63 12.76 4.53
CA HIS A 166 -13.89 13.96 5.35
C HIS A 166 -14.88 13.66 6.48
N LYS A 167 -15.95 12.90 6.21
CA LYS A 167 -16.91 12.51 7.25
C LYS A 167 -16.37 11.50 8.25
N LEU A 168 -15.58 10.54 7.79
CA LEU A 168 -14.94 9.58 8.70
C LEU A 168 -13.83 10.23 9.54
N SER A 169 -13.17 11.29 9.04
CA SER A 169 -12.14 11.99 9.83
C SER A 169 -12.71 12.73 11.04
N GLU A 170 -13.98 13.16 10.98
CA GLU A 170 -14.70 13.72 12.13
C GLU A 170 -14.88 12.70 13.29
N MET A 171 -14.74 11.41 13.01
CA MET A 171 -14.90 10.32 13.99
C MET A 171 -13.58 9.70 14.46
N ARG A 172 -12.44 10.19 13.96
CA ARG A 172 -11.12 9.65 14.34
C ARG A 172 -10.79 10.00 15.80
N PRO A 173 -10.03 9.14 16.50
CA PRO A 173 -9.46 9.50 17.79
C PRO A 173 -8.65 10.79 17.70
N ALA A 174 -8.71 11.63 18.74
CA ALA A 174 -7.97 12.91 18.76
C ALA A 174 -6.44 12.76 18.93
N VAL A 175 -5.94 11.53 18.98
CA VAL A 175 -4.54 11.21 19.26
C VAL A 175 -4.01 10.30 18.17
N ASP A 176 -2.95 10.75 17.50
CA ASP A 176 -2.22 9.93 16.54
C ASP A 176 -1.43 8.83 17.22
N ILE A 177 -1.19 7.74 16.51
CA ILE A 177 -0.38 6.64 17.02
C ILE A 177 1.07 7.10 17.27
N SER A 178 1.59 6.79 18.47
CA SER A 178 2.98 7.05 18.82
C SER A 178 3.83 5.79 18.62
N VAL A 179 4.55 5.72 17.51
CA VAL A 179 5.51 4.64 17.20
C VAL A 179 6.90 5.24 16.99
N THR A 180 7.86 4.84 17.81
CA THR A 180 9.25 5.35 17.79
C THR A 180 10.23 4.38 17.16
#